data_AF-A0A3M2ALL7-F1
#
_entry.id   AF-A0A3M2ALL7-F1
#
_cell.length_a   1.000
_cell.length_b   1.000
_cell.length_c   1.000
_cell.angle_alpha   90.00
_cell.angle_beta   90.00
_cell.angle_gamma   90.00
#
_symmetry.space_group_name_H-M   'P 1'
#
loop_
_entity.id
_entity.type
_entity.pdbx_description
1 polymer ?
#
loop_
_entity_poly.entity_id
_entity_poly.type
_entity_poly.pdbx_seq_one_letter_code
_entity_poly.pdbx_strand_id
1 'polypeptide(L)'
;VLELDPVRLVEDYAQRVLGALTDLLPNVRSGLEEYAKYLRHSPTAQDTALFDKLYEFSKGDYHYIVVDSAPTGQMIRLFKTLSMVEGWFEFLEGLAKKRKELSDFMGRKDEVFELVKERRQKLVELSNLLKEKAIVFAVANEEPLSLQEVELLQRELKGFSLFGVLNRWKGVQTEFLKVKEVQKPYGLDGLRFVDVKSLLEVVNSACLKIPEG
;
A
#
# COMPACT_ATOMS: atom_id res chain seq x y z
N VAL A 1 -5.64 7.45 -15.18
CA VAL A 1 -4.26 7.38 -14.66
C VAL A 1 -4.12 8.49 -13.65
N LEU A 2 -3.60 8.18 -12.47
CA LEU A 2 -3.36 9.13 -11.40
C LEU A 2 -1.94 8.89 -10.88
N GLU A 3 -1.14 9.95 -10.76
CA GLU A 3 0.15 9.90 -10.10
C GLU A 3 -0.04 10.36 -8.64
N LEU A 4 0.44 9.54 -7.70
CA LEU A 4 0.35 9.83 -6.28
C LEU A 4 1.69 10.39 -5.81
N ASP A 5 1.70 11.67 -5.43
CA ASP A 5 2.84 12.30 -4.76
C ASP A 5 2.69 12.10 -3.25
N PRO A 6 3.50 11.23 -2.61
CA PRO A 6 3.35 10.92 -1.19
C PRO A 6 3.60 12.13 -0.28
N VAL A 7 4.43 13.08 -0.71
CA VAL A 7 4.69 14.31 0.06
C VAL A 7 3.42 15.15 0.09
N ARG A 8 2.78 15.36 -1.07
CA ARG A 8 1.51 16.08 -1.15
C ARG A 8 0.38 15.38 -0.39
N LEU A 9 0.32 14.05 -0.45
CA LEU A 9 -0.70 13.30 0.31
C LEU A 9 -0.61 13.54 1.82
N VAL A 10 0.61 13.62 2.37
CA VAL A 10 0.81 13.95 3.79
C VAL A 10 0.44 15.40 4.08
N GLU A 11 0.81 16.34 3.20
CA GLU A 11 0.45 17.75 3.32
C GLU A 11 -1.08 17.97 3.30
N ASP A 12 -1.78 17.35 2.35
CA ASP A 12 -3.23 17.40 2.24
C ASP A 12 -3.90 16.82 3.48
N TYR A 13 -3.39 15.69 3.99
CA TYR A 13 -3.88 15.11 5.25
C TYR A 13 -3.69 16.08 6.42
N ALA A 14 -2.50 16.66 6.57
CA ALA A 14 -2.20 17.59 7.65
C ALA A 14 -3.08 18.86 7.56
N GLN A 15 -3.27 19.40 6.37
CA GLN A 15 -4.15 20.56 6.15
C GLN A 15 -5.61 20.26 6.51
N ARG A 16 -6.13 19.08 6.19
CA ARG A 16 -7.50 18.68 6.61
C ARG A 16 -7.63 18.63 8.13
N VAL A 17 -6.65 18.04 8.82
CA VAL A 17 -6.63 17.98 10.29
C VAL A 17 -6.52 19.39 10.90
N LEU A 18 -5.62 20.21 10.37
CA LEU A 18 -5.44 21.61 10.80
C LEU A 18 -6.72 22.44 10.58
N GLY A 19 -7.37 22.29 9.43
CA GLY A 19 -8.62 22.98 9.12
C GLY A 19 -9.71 22.64 10.13
N ALA A 20 -9.87 21.36 10.48
CA ALA A 20 -10.83 20.92 11.48
C ALA A 20 -10.51 21.42 12.90
N LEU A 21 -9.23 21.66 13.22
CA LEU A 21 -8.79 22.16 14.52
C LEU A 21 -8.75 23.69 14.64
N THR A 22 -8.83 24.42 13.51
CA THR A 22 -8.69 25.88 13.48
C THR A 22 -9.79 26.57 14.29
N ASP A 23 -11.00 26.00 14.29
CA ASP A 23 -12.14 26.51 15.08
C ASP A 23 -12.04 26.17 16.57
N LEU A 24 -11.25 25.14 16.93
CA LEU A 24 -11.16 24.62 18.29
C LEU A 24 -10.01 25.23 19.09
N LEU A 25 -8.84 25.47 18.46
CA LEU A 25 -7.64 25.94 19.16
C LEU A 25 -6.74 26.80 18.24
N PRO A 26 -7.07 28.10 18.00
CA PRO A 26 -6.27 28.97 17.13
C PRO A 26 -4.81 29.13 17.61
N ASN A 27 -4.54 28.99 18.91
CA ASN A 27 -3.22 29.19 19.51
C ASN A 27 -2.22 28.06 19.24
N VAL A 28 -2.67 26.88 18.80
CA VAL A 28 -1.77 25.73 18.52
C VAL A 28 -1.52 25.53 17.02
N ARG A 29 -2.18 26.31 16.17
CA ARG A 29 -2.13 26.16 14.71
C ARG A 29 -0.71 26.27 14.15
N SER A 30 0.05 27.28 14.55
CA SER A 30 1.42 27.50 14.05
C SER A 30 2.35 26.34 14.38
N GLY A 31 2.26 25.79 15.59
CA GLY A 31 3.05 24.62 16.01
C GLY A 31 2.67 23.35 15.25
N LEU A 32 1.38 23.15 14.96
CA LEU A 32 0.93 22.00 14.15
C LEU A 32 1.31 22.15 12.67
N GLU A 33 1.28 23.37 12.11
CA GLU A 33 1.78 23.65 10.77
C GLU A 33 3.29 23.38 10.65
N GLU A 34 4.06 23.75 11.67
CA GLU A 34 5.49 23.44 11.74
C GLU A 34 5.75 21.94 11.83
N TYR A 35 4.99 21.22 12.67
CA TYR A 35 5.09 19.77 12.78
C TYR A 35 4.74 19.04 11.46
N ALA A 36 3.72 19.52 10.74
CA ALA A 36 3.33 18.98 9.44
C ALA A 36 4.48 19.06 8.40
N LYS A 37 5.28 20.13 8.43
CA LYS A 37 6.47 20.28 7.55
C LYS A 37 7.52 19.21 7.81
N TYR A 38 7.62 18.70 9.04
CA TYR A 38 8.51 17.57 9.35
C TYR A 38 7.89 16.24 8.93
N LEU A 39 6.60 16.05 9.20
CA LEU A 39 5.89 14.80 8.87
C LEU A 39 5.94 14.46 7.38
N ARG A 40 5.84 15.45 6.48
CA ARG A 40 5.88 15.19 5.03
C ARG A 40 7.17 14.53 4.55
N HIS A 41 8.26 14.63 5.33
CA HIS A 41 9.55 13.99 5.03
C HIS A 41 9.72 12.64 5.74
N SER A 42 8.76 12.22 6.56
CA SER A 42 8.77 10.90 7.21
C SER A 42 8.36 9.81 6.21
N PRO A 43 9.21 8.79 5.94
CA PRO A 43 8.85 7.67 5.09
C PRO A 43 7.60 6.94 5.58
N THR A 44 7.47 6.74 6.89
CA THR A 44 6.29 6.10 7.48
C THR A 44 5.02 6.92 7.27
N ALA A 45 5.10 8.25 7.34
CA ALA A 45 3.94 9.11 7.10
C ALA A 45 3.51 9.06 5.63
N GLN A 46 4.48 9.10 4.70
CA GLN A 46 4.23 8.96 3.26
C GLN A 46 3.59 7.62 2.91
N ASP A 47 4.17 6.51 3.41
CA ASP A 47 3.62 5.16 3.21
C ASP A 47 2.20 5.05 3.79
N THR A 48 1.97 5.61 4.97
CA THR A 48 0.64 5.62 5.62
C THR A 48 -0.39 6.42 4.81
N ALA A 49 0.00 7.56 4.26
CA ALA A 49 -0.88 8.36 3.41
C ALA A 49 -1.18 7.65 2.07
N LEU A 50 -0.23 6.87 1.54
CA LEU A 50 -0.46 6.01 0.39
C LEU A 50 -1.46 4.88 0.71
N PHE A 51 -1.37 4.26 1.88
CA PHE A 51 -2.35 3.26 2.33
C PHE A 51 -3.76 3.82 2.38
N ASP A 52 -3.94 5.07 2.84
CA ASP A 52 -5.24 5.72 2.84
C ASP A 52 -5.81 5.85 1.44
N LYS A 53 -4.97 6.26 0.48
CA LYS A 53 -5.39 6.36 -0.92
C LYS A 53 -5.70 5.01 -1.54
N LEU A 54 -4.91 3.99 -1.27
CA LEU A 54 -5.19 2.62 -1.74
C LEU A 54 -6.50 2.09 -1.15
N TYR A 55 -6.76 2.36 0.13
CA TYR A 55 -8.03 2.04 0.77
C TYR A 55 -9.20 2.79 0.12
N GLU A 56 -9.08 4.10 -0.10
CA GLU A 56 -10.09 4.90 -0.80
C GLU A 56 -10.38 4.33 -2.20
N PHE A 57 -9.36 4.01 -2.99
CA PHE A 57 -9.56 3.39 -4.31
C PHE A 57 -10.21 2.02 -4.23
N SER A 58 -9.87 1.21 -3.22
CA SER A 58 -10.49 -0.10 -3.01
C SER A 58 -11.99 -0.05 -2.73
N LYS A 59 -12.50 1.10 -2.27
CA LYS A 59 -13.93 1.34 -2.02
C LYS A 59 -14.62 2.07 -3.19
N GLY A 60 -13.86 2.46 -4.22
CA GLY A 60 -14.40 3.12 -5.42
C GLY A 60 -14.95 2.12 -6.44
N ASP A 61 -15.58 2.65 -7.49
CA ASP A 61 -16.19 1.86 -8.57
C ASP A 61 -15.15 1.44 -9.63
N TYR A 62 -14.12 0.72 -9.20
CA TYR A 62 -13.08 0.17 -10.07
C TYR A 62 -13.13 -1.35 -10.05
N HIS A 63 -13.17 -1.97 -11.24
CA HIS A 63 -13.08 -3.42 -11.35
C HIS A 63 -11.66 -3.93 -11.09
N TYR A 64 -10.65 -3.18 -11.56
CA TYR A 64 -9.23 -3.47 -11.37
C TYR A 64 -8.46 -2.19 -11.08
N ILE A 65 -7.44 -2.31 -10.22
CA ILE A 65 -6.50 -1.23 -9.89
C ILE A 65 -5.10 -1.74 -10.23
N VAL A 66 -4.39 -1.04 -11.10
CA VAL A 66 -2.99 -1.32 -11.43
C VAL A 66 -2.12 -0.30 -10.73
N VAL A 67 -1.21 -0.78 -9.87
CA VAL A 67 -0.26 0.06 -9.15
C VAL A 67 1.11 -0.11 -9.79
N ASP A 68 1.59 0.94 -10.46
CA ASP A 68 2.96 1.00 -10.96
C ASP A 68 3.88 1.49 -9.82
N SER A 69 4.56 0.53 -9.18
CA SER A 69 5.36 0.80 -7.98
C SER A 69 6.82 1.12 -8.32
N ALA A 70 7.44 1.89 -7.42
CA ALA A 70 8.87 2.08 -7.34
C ALA A 70 9.66 0.75 -7.14
N PRO A 71 11.00 0.76 -7.27
CA PRO A 71 11.84 -0.44 -7.26
C PRO A 71 11.63 -1.38 -6.08
N THR A 72 12.05 -2.63 -6.25
CA THR A 72 12.04 -3.75 -5.30
C THR A 72 12.14 -3.36 -3.82
N GLY A 73 13.18 -2.60 -3.45
CA GLY A 73 13.41 -2.21 -2.04
C GLY A 73 12.32 -1.31 -1.45
N GLN A 74 11.71 -0.44 -2.25
CA GLN A 74 10.63 0.44 -1.79
C GLN A 74 9.33 -0.34 -1.58
N MET A 75 9.02 -1.30 -2.46
CA MET A 75 7.86 -2.18 -2.32
C MET A 75 7.96 -3.02 -1.03
N ILE A 76 9.13 -3.62 -0.76
CA ILE A 76 9.36 -4.40 0.47
C ILE A 76 9.18 -3.51 1.70
N ARG A 77 9.75 -2.30 1.69
CA ARG A 77 9.58 -1.33 2.78
C ARG A 77 8.10 -1.01 2.99
N LEU A 78 7.36 -0.72 1.92
CA LEU A 78 5.95 -0.36 1.98
C LEU A 78 5.13 -1.44 2.71
N PHE A 79 5.26 -2.71 2.34
CA PHE A 79 4.56 -3.81 3.03
C PHE A 79 5.01 -3.99 4.49
N LYS A 80 6.30 -3.80 4.79
CA LYS A 80 6.79 -3.82 6.18
C LYS A 80 6.19 -2.68 7.00
N THR A 81 6.09 -1.48 6.41
CA THR A 81 5.45 -0.33 7.05
C THR A 81 3.98 -0.62 7.33
N LEU A 82 3.24 -1.26 6.41
CA LEU A 82 1.84 -1.61 6.62
C LEU A 82 1.66 -2.47 7.88
N SER A 83 2.42 -3.57 7.99
CA SER A 83 2.38 -4.47 9.16
C SER A 83 2.81 -3.76 10.46
N MET A 84 3.84 -2.92 10.40
CA MET A 84 4.30 -2.15 11.56
C MET A 84 3.23 -1.18 12.05
N VAL A 85 2.64 -0.41 11.14
CA VAL A 85 1.65 0.62 11.47
C VAL A 85 0.37 -0.02 12.00
N GLU A 86 -0.06 -1.16 11.44
CA GLU A 86 -1.17 -1.97 11.97
C GLU A 86 -0.96 -2.33 13.45
N GLY A 87 0.20 -2.90 13.80
CA GLY A 87 0.53 -3.25 15.19
C GLY A 87 0.66 -2.03 16.12
N TRP A 88 1.15 -0.90 15.60
CA TRP A 88 1.18 0.35 16.36
C TRP A 88 -0.23 0.86 16.69
N PHE A 89 -1.16 0.83 15.73
CA PHE A 89 -2.54 1.23 15.96
C PHE A 89 -3.30 0.27 16.87
N GLU A 90 -2.99 -1.02 16.87
CA GLU A 90 -3.50 -1.97 17.86
C GLU A 90 -3.07 -1.59 19.29
N PHE A 91 -1.80 -1.26 19.48
CA PHE A 91 -1.31 -0.79 20.77
C PHE A 91 -2.02 0.52 21.21
N LEU A 92 -2.14 1.49 20.30
CA LEU A 92 -2.84 2.74 20.57
C LEU A 92 -4.32 2.53 20.90
N GLU A 93 -5.00 1.60 20.23
CA GLU A 93 -6.40 1.26 20.51
C GLU A 93 -6.54 0.74 21.94
N GLY A 94 -5.62 -0.13 22.40
CA GLY A 94 -5.59 -0.63 23.77
C GLY A 94 -5.40 0.48 24.82
N LEU A 95 -4.55 1.47 24.54
CA LEU A 95 -4.38 2.65 25.40
C LEU A 95 -5.63 3.53 25.40
N ALA A 96 -6.20 3.81 24.23
CA ALA A 96 -7.39 4.63 24.09
C ALA A 96 -8.62 3.98 24.77
N LYS A 97 -8.72 2.65 24.76
CA LYS A 97 -9.77 1.92 25.47
C LYS A 97 -9.73 2.15 26.98
N LYS A 98 -8.56 2.01 27.60
CA LYS A 98 -8.38 2.26 29.04
C LYS A 98 -8.73 3.70 29.41
N ARG A 99 -8.34 4.66 28.56
CA ARG A 99 -8.69 6.08 28.73
C ARG A 99 -10.20 6.30 28.63
N LYS A 100 -10.87 5.66 27.68
CA LYS A 100 -12.33 5.72 27.51
C LYS A 100 -13.05 5.20 28.75
N GLU A 101 -12.63 4.04 29.29
CA GLU A 101 -13.21 3.47 30.52
C GLU A 101 -13.13 4.46 31.70
N LEU A 102 -11.99 5.15 31.86
CA LEU A 102 -11.84 6.21 32.87
C LEU A 102 -12.71 7.44 32.58
N SER A 103 -12.80 7.85 31.31
CA SER A 103 -13.60 9.01 30.90
C SER A 103 -15.09 8.77 31.13
N ASP A 104 -15.58 7.58 30.77
CA ASP A 104 -16.96 7.14 30.99
C ASP A 104 -17.27 7.12 32.50
N PHE A 105 -16.34 6.62 33.34
CA PHE A 105 -16.47 6.68 34.80
C PHE A 105 -16.59 8.12 35.33
N MET A 106 -15.91 9.06 34.69
CA MET A 106 -15.99 10.50 35.01
C MET A 106 -17.19 11.21 34.36
N GLY A 107 -18.06 10.50 33.63
CA GLY A 107 -19.21 11.06 32.91
C GLY A 107 -18.82 11.94 31.71
N ARG A 108 -17.64 11.72 31.11
CA ARG A 108 -17.12 12.46 29.96
C ARG A 108 -17.15 11.59 28.70
N LYS A 109 -17.49 12.20 27.57
CA LYS A 109 -17.41 11.55 26.26
C LYS A 109 -15.95 11.50 25.79
N ASP A 110 -15.52 10.34 25.29
CA ASP A 110 -14.20 10.13 24.67
C ASP A 110 -14.37 9.68 23.22
N GLU A 111 -13.96 10.54 22.28
CA GLU A 111 -14.03 10.28 20.84
C GLU A 111 -12.70 9.72 20.29
N VAL A 112 -11.62 9.75 21.08
CA VAL A 112 -10.30 9.31 20.64
C VAL A 112 -10.27 7.80 20.40
N PHE A 113 -10.99 7.03 21.23
CA PHE A 113 -11.08 5.59 21.05
C PHE A 113 -11.67 5.20 19.69
N GLU A 114 -12.79 5.80 19.30
CA GLU A 114 -13.42 5.49 18.01
C GLU A 114 -12.55 5.93 16.83
N LEU A 115 -11.86 7.07 16.93
CA LEU A 115 -10.93 7.52 15.89
C LEU A 115 -9.76 6.54 15.68
N VAL A 116 -9.13 6.10 16.77
CA VAL A 116 -7.99 5.15 16.72
C VAL A 116 -8.46 3.79 16.20
N LYS A 117 -9.63 3.32 16.66
CA LYS A 117 -10.24 2.07 16.22
C LYS A 117 -10.60 2.10 14.73
N GLU A 118 -11.24 3.16 14.24
CA GLU A 118 -11.55 3.32 12.82
C GLU A 118 -10.26 3.31 11.98
N ARG A 119 -9.22 4.02 12.46
CA ARG A 119 -7.93 4.08 11.78
C ARG A 119 -7.28 2.71 11.65
N ARG A 120 -7.28 1.93 12.74
CA ARG A 120 -6.79 0.55 12.74
C ARG A 120 -7.60 -0.34 11.80
N GLN A 121 -8.93 -0.25 11.85
CA GLN A 121 -9.82 -1.07 11.03
C GLN A 121 -9.55 -0.88 9.53
N LYS A 122 -9.32 0.36 9.07
CA LYS A 122 -8.95 0.64 7.67
C LYS A 122 -7.65 -0.06 7.26
N LEU A 123 -6.64 -0.05 8.13
CA LEU A 123 -5.35 -0.70 7.87
C LEU A 123 -5.49 -2.23 7.81
N VAL A 124 -6.22 -2.82 8.75
CA VAL A 124 -6.49 -4.27 8.78
C VAL A 124 -7.26 -4.69 7.52
N GLU A 125 -8.31 -3.95 7.15
CA GLU A 125 -9.07 -4.21 5.93
C GLU A 125 -8.21 -4.13 4.67
N LEU A 126 -7.36 -3.11 4.56
CA LEU A 126 -6.43 -2.98 3.44
C LEU A 126 -5.41 -4.11 3.42
N SER A 127 -4.82 -4.45 4.57
CA SER A 127 -3.85 -5.54 4.74
C SER A 127 -4.42 -6.87 4.26
N ASN A 128 -5.64 -7.21 4.69
CA ASN A 128 -6.33 -8.42 4.26
C ASN A 128 -6.69 -8.37 2.77
N LEU A 129 -7.23 -7.25 2.28
CA LEU A 129 -7.56 -7.06 0.88
C LEU A 129 -6.34 -7.30 -0.02
N LEU A 130 -5.19 -6.74 0.35
CA LEU A 130 -3.97 -6.89 -0.44
C LEU A 130 -3.47 -8.34 -0.41
N LYS A 131 -3.52 -9.03 0.73
CA LYS A 131 -3.11 -10.45 0.83
C LYS A 131 -4.03 -11.37 0.02
N GLU A 132 -5.33 -11.13 0.06
CA GLU A 132 -6.33 -12.00 -0.59
C GLU A 132 -6.49 -11.73 -2.08
N LYS A 133 -6.42 -10.46 -2.50
CA LYS A 133 -6.81 -10.05 -3.87
C LYS A 133 -5.68 -9.43 -4.68
N ALA A 134 -4.59 -8.97 -4.07
CA ALA A 134 -3.51 -8.37 -4.86
C ALA A 134 -2.66 -9.46 -5.53
N ILE A 135 -2.36 -9.22 -6.80
CA ILE A 135 -1.39 -10.02 -7.56
C ILE A 135 -0.20 -9.12 -7.83
N VAL A 136 0.99 -9.59 -7.46
CA VAL A 136 2.24 -8.86 -7.59
C VAL A 136 3.03 -9.43 -8.77
N PHE A 137 3.36 -8.58 -9.74
CA PHE A 137 4.24 -8.93 -10.85
C PHE A 137 5.61 -8.31 -10.62
N ALA A 138 6.60 -9.14 -10.26
CA ALA A 138 7.97 -8.72 -10.07
C ALA A 138 8.70 -8.81 -11.42
N VAL A 139 8.89 -7.66 -12.07
CA VAL A 139 9.43 -7.56 -13.44
C VAL A 139 10.94 -7.41 -13.42
N ALA A 140 11.65 -8.31 -14.09
CA ALA A 140 13.10 -8.33 -14.23
C ALA A 140 13.54 -8.43 -15.69
N ASN A 141 14.73 -7.91 -16.01
CA ASN A 141 15.43 -8.28 -17.24
C ASN A 141 16.25 -9.56 -17.01
N GLU A 142 16.75 -10.18 -18.09
CA GLU A 142 17.67 -11.32 -18.03
C GLU A 142 19.09 -10.91 -17.59
N GLU A 143 19.20 -10.35 -16.38
CA GLU A 143 20.45 -9.90 -15.78
C GLU A 143 20.52 -10.39 -14.32
N PRO A 144 21.67 -10.87 -13.81
CA PRO A 144 21.76 -11.51 -12.50
C PRO A 144 21.18 -10.69 -11.35
N LEU A 145 21.46 -9.38 -11.30
CA LEU A 145 20.94 -8.49 -10.25
C LEU A 145 19.41 -8.32 -10.34
N SER A 146 18.86 -8.22 -11.55
CA SER A 146 17.40 -8.12 -11.74
C SER A 146 16.68 -9.37 -11.25
N LEU A 147 17.26 -10.56 -11.50
CA LEU A 147 16.69 -11.83 -11.03
C LEU A 147 16.75 -11.95 -9.51
N GLN A 148 17.88 -11.57 -8.89
CA GLN A 148 18.04 -11.57 -7.44
C GLN A 148 17.04 -10.66 -6.74
N GLU A 149 16.68 -9.52 -7.34
CA GLU A 149 15.64 -8.64 -6.81
C GLU A 149 14.26 -9.31 -6.79
N VAL A 150 13.90 -10.05 -7.84
CA VAL A 150 12.64 -10.81 -7.88
C VAL A 150 12.63 -11.90 -6.81
N GLU A 151 13.72 -12.64 -6.66
CA GLU A 151 13.86 -13.67 -5.61
C GLU A 151 13.76 -13.06 -4.21
N LEU A 152 14.34 -11.87 -4.00
CA LEU A 152 14.22 -11.14 -2.75
C LEU A 152 12.76 -10.75 -2.48
N LEU A 153 12.03 -10.22 -3.46
CA LEU A 153 10.61 -9.90 -3.32
C LEU A 153 9.78 -11.14 -2.97
N GLN A 154 10.01 -12.26 -3.66
CA GLN A 154 9.33 -13.53 -3.38
C GLN A 154 9.57 -14.01 -1.94
N ARG A 155 10.78 -13.82 -1.42
CA ARG A 155 11.12 -14.21 -0.04
C ARG A 155 10.49 -13.29 1.01
N GLU A 156 10.47 -11.98 0.77
CA GLU A 156 9.99 -11.00 1.74
C GLU A 156 8.45 -10.86 1.74
N LEU A 157 7.80 -11.12 0.60
CA LEU A 157 6.34 -11.04 0.44
C LEU A 157 5.69 -12.44 0.43
N LYS A 158 6.18 -13.35 1.27
CA LYS A 158 5.55 -14.66 1.48
C LYS A 158 4.09 -14.48 1.93
N GLY A 159 3.18 -15.13 1.22
CA GLY A 159 1.73 -15.03 1.44
C GLY A 159 1.01 -14.10 0.48
N PHE A 160 1.73 -13.35 -0.37
CA PHE A 160 1.15 -12.67 -1.52
C PHE A 160 1.25 -13.54 -2.77
N SER A 161 0.27 -13.40 -3.68
CA SER A 161 0.34 -14.01 -5.01
C SER A 161 1.36 -13.27 -5.88
N LEU A 162 2.61 -13.72 -5.89
CA LEU A 162 3.72 -13.05 -6.58
C LEU A 162 4.28 -13.88 -7.72
N PHE A 163 4.33 -13.27 -8.91
CA PHE A 163 4.86 -13.86 -10.13
C PHE A 163 6.10 -13.11 -10.61
N GLY A 164 7.19 -13.84 -10.83
CA GLY A 164 8.34 -13.31 -11.56
C GLY A 164 8.00 -13.16 -13.04
N VAL A 165 8.41 -12.04 -13.64
CA VAL A 165 8.22 -11.74 -15.06
C VAL A 165 9.55 -11.37 -15.69
N LEU A 166 9.96 -12.10 -16.72
CA LEU A 166 11.10 -11.74 -17.56
C LEU A 166 10.66 -10.84 -18.69
N ASN A 167 10.98 -9.56 -18.56
CA ASN A 167 10.82 -8.58 -19.61
C ASN A 167 11.92 -8.73 -20.67
N ARG A 168 11.55 -8.55 -21.94
CA ARG A 168 12.44 -8.68 -23.10
C ARG A 168 13.21 -10.01 -23.08
N TRP A 169 12.49 -11.10 -22.82
CA TRP A 169 13.06 -12.44 -22.74
C TRP A 169 13.84 -12.81 -24.02
N LYS A 170 15.09 -13.27 -23.87
CA LYS A 170 16.04 -13.62 -24.95
C LYS A 170 16.44 -15.09 -24.95
N GLY A 171 16.05 -15.88 -23.95
CA GLY A 171 16.22 -17.33 -23.99
C GLY A 171 16.59 -17.99 -22.67
N VAL A 172 16.71 -17.24 -21.56
CA VAL A 172 17.03 -17.85 -20.26
C VAL A 172 15.88 -18.75 -19.82
N GLN A 173 16.21 -19.95 -19.36
CA GLN A 173 15.22 -20.91 -18.85
C GLN A 173 14.93 -20.61 -17.39
N THR A 174 13.71 -20.14 -17.12
CA THR A 174 13.17 -19.91 -15.79
C THR A 174 11.69 -20.29 -15.75
N GLU A 175 11.15 -20.39 -14.54
CA GLU A 175 9.72 -20.56 -14.26
C GLU A 175 8.94 -19.24 -14.37
N PHE A 176 9.64 -18.11 -14.56
CA PHE A 176 9.01 -16.80 -14.66
C PHE A 176 8.19 -16.67 -15.95
N LEU A 177 7.17 -15.82 -15.89
CA LEU A 177 6.39 -15.46 -17.06
C LEU A 177 7.30 -14.74 -18.07
N LYS A 178 7.28 -15.18 -19.33
CA LYS A 178 8.19 -14.70 -20.37
C LYS A 178 7.46 -13.70 -21.26
N VAL A 179 7.90 -12.45 -21.24
CA VAL A 179 7.36 -11.38 -22.07
C VAL A 179 8.38 -11.04 -23.15
N LYS A 180 7.98 -11.24 -24.40
CA LYS A 180 8.79 -10.84 -25.57
C LYS A 180 8.82 -9.32 -25.66
N GLU A 181 9.82 -8.80 -26.34
CA GLU A 181 9.89 -7.37 -26.64
C GLU A 181 8.65 -6.92 -27.42
N VAL A 182 7.96 -5.91 -26.89
CA VAL A 182 6.72 -5.36 -27.45
C VAL A 182 7.06 -4.14 -28.31
N GLN A 183 6.40 -4.00 -29.46
CA GLN A 183 6.51 -2.79 -30.27
C GLN A 183 5.66 -1.65 -29.68
N LYS A 184 6.05 -0.40 -29.94
CA LYS A 184 5.36 0.80 -29.43
C LYS A 184 3.84 0.79 -29.73
N PRO A 185 3.01 1.42 -28.89
CA PRO A 185 3.38 2.34 -27.79
C PRO A 185 3.71 1.63 -26.48
N TYR A 186 4.65 2.21 -25.72
CA TYR A 186 5.05 1.74 -24.39
C TYR A 186 4.22 2.42 -23.30
N GLY A 187 4.27 1.86 -22.08
CA GLY A 187 3.67 2.46 -20.90
C GLY A 187 2.14 2.44 -20.92
N LEU A 188 1.53 3.52 -20.44
CA LEU A 188 0.09 3.61 -20.21
C LEU A 188 -0.75 3.48 -21.49
N ASP A 189 -0.22 3.94 -22.62
CA ASP A 189 -0.89 3.79 -23.92
C ASP A 189 -0.97 2.32 -24.33
N GLY A 190 0.01 1.51 -23.92
CA GLY A 190 0.04 0.06 -24.13
C GLY A 190 -1.00 -0.70 -23.29
N LEU A 191 -1.40 -0.17 -22.13
CA LEU A 191 -2.38 -0.82 -21.23
C LEU A 191 -3.74 -1.03 -21.89
N ARG A 192 -4.12 -0.21 -22.88
CA ARG A 192 -5.38 -0.36 -23.62
C ARG A 192 -5.46 -1.67 -24.40
N PHE A 193 -4.32 -2.29 -24.68
CA PHE A 193 -4.20 -3.54 -25.44
C PHE A 193 -3.97 -4.75 -24.54
N VAL A 194 -3.86 -4.55 -23.22
CA VAL A 194 -3.66 -5.65 -22.26
C VAL A 194 -5.02 -6.30 -21.97
N ASP A 195 -5.18 -7.55 -22.40
CA ASP A 195 -6.30 -8.38 -21.96
C ASP A 195 -6.06 -8.86 -20.52
N VAL A 196 -6.63 -8.11 -19.58
CA VAL A 196 -6.56 -8.42 -18.15
C VAL A 196 -7.18 -9.79 -17.85
N LYS A 197 -8.22 -10.22 -18.57
CA LYS A 197 -8.88 -11.50 -18.31
C LYS A 197 -7.97 -12.67 -18.65
N SER A 198 -7.34 -12.64 -19.82
CA SER A 198 -6.35 -13.67 -20.19
C SER A 198 -5.17 -13.71 -19.22
N LEU A 199 -4.75 -12.55 -18.72
CA LEU A 199 -3.66 -12.47 -17.75
C LEU A 199 -4.06 -13.10 -16.40
N LEU A 200 -5.30 -12.86 -15.95
CA LEU A 200 -5.85 -13.50 -14.75
C LEU A 200 -6.07 -15.01 -14.92
N GLU A 201 -6.44 -15.48 -16.11
CA GLU A 201 -6.53 -16.93 -16.40
C GLU A 201 -5.17 -17.62 -16.26
N VAL A 202 -4.10 -17.00 -16.78
CA VAL A 202 -2.73 -17.49 -16.63
C VAL A 202 -2.34 -17.55 -15.15
N VAL A 203 -2.61 -16.47 -14.40
CA VAL A 203 -2.36 -16.41 -12.95
C VAL A 203 -3.12 -17.50 -12.21
N ASN A 204 -4.42 -17.64 -12.44
CA ASN A 204 -5.25 -18.66 -11.78
C ASN A 204 -4.78 -20.08 -12.10
N SER A 205 -4.38 -20.34 -13.34
CA SER A 205 -3.84 -21.64 -13.75
C SER A 205 -2.47 -21.95 -13.12
N ALA A 206 -1.68 -20.92 -12.83
CA ALA A 206 -0.38 -21.04 -12.16
C ALA A 206 -0.54 -21.20 -10.64
N CYS A 207 -1.49 -20.51 -10.02
CA CYS A 207 -1.86 -20.69 -8.61
C CYS A 207 -2.34 -22.11 -8.31
N LEU A 208 -3.12 -22.74 -9.20
CA LEU A 208 -3.60 -24.12 -9.06
C LEU A 208 -2.50 -25.19 -9.10
N LYS A 209 -1.26 -24.83 -9.50
CA LYS A 209 -0.11 -25.75 -9.55
C LYS A 209 0.80 -25.64 -8.33
N ILE A 210 0.59 -24.68 -7.45
CA ILE A 210 1.33 -24.54 -6.20
C ILE A 210 0.55 -25.36 -5.16
N PRO A 211 1.09 -26.47 -4.62
CA PRO A 211 0.38 -27.25 -3.62
C PRO A 211 0.13 -26.37 -2.39
N GLU A 212 -1.11 -26.35 -1.90
CA GLU A 212 -1.40 -25.83 -0.56
C GLU A 212 -0.55 -26.63 0.43
N GLY A 213 0.42 -25.94 1.04
CA GLY A 213 1.29 -26.50 2.08
C GLY A 213 0.58 -26.57 3.42
#